data_AF-A0A7R9BQK7-F1
#
_entry.id   AF-A0A7R9BQK7-F1
#
_cell.length_a   1.000
_cell.length_b   1.000
_cell.length_c   1.000
_cell.angle_alpha   90.00
_cell.angle_beta   90.00
_cell.angle_gamma   90.00
#
_symmetry.space_group_name_H-M   'P 1'
#
loop_
_entity.id
_entity.type
_entity.pdbx_description
1 polymer ?
#
loop_
_entity_poly.entity_id
_entity_poly.type
_entity_poly.pdbx_seq_one_letter_code
_entity_poly.pdbx_strand_id
1 'polypeptide(L)'
;MPDSVEKSRLKTYKLAEVAAKNKEGACIVVIHDLVYDLTKFLEEHPGGEEVLLEQGGKIATEAFEDVGHSTDARDLMKNYIVGEICEEEKQKTEEKPLRWTKDPVPESSWKQWILPMGVAVVGSALFRLYLSERG
;
A
#
# COMPACT_ATOMS: atom_id res chain seq x y z
N MET A 1 20.57 31.84 -8.44
CA MET A 1 19.97 30.70 -7.70
C MET A 1 18.46 30.95 -7.61
N PRO A 2 17.65 30.45 -8.56
CA PRO A 2 16.22 30.76 -8.65
C PRO A 2 15.29 29.64 -8.12
N ASP A 3 15.68 28.92 -7.07
CA ASP A 3 14.91 27.75 -6.57
C ASP A 3 13.76 28.12 -5.60
N SER A 4 13.67 29.37 -5.15
CA SER A 4 12.80 29.73 -4.00
C SER A 4 11.41 30.27 -4.36
N VAL A 5 11.09 30.46 -5.64
CA VAL A 5 9.85 31.16 -6.06
C VAL A 5 8.71 30.20 -6.42
N GLU A 6 8.97 28.98 -6.87
CA GLU A 6 7.92 28.04 -7.31
C GLU A 6 7.20 27.29 -6.19
N LYS A 7 7.80 27.18 -5.00
CA LYS A 7 7.18 26.50 -3.84
C LYS A 7 5.93 27.22 -3.30
N SER A 8 5.70 28.47 -3.69
CA SER A 8 4.68 29.36 -3.11
C SER A 8 3.25 29.19 -3.67
N ARG A 9 3.02 28.30 -4.64
CA ARG A 9 1.68 28.04 -5.23
C ARG A 9 1.12 26.64 -4.96
N LEU A 10 1.84 25.81 -4.22
CA LEU A 10 1.38 24.46 -3.88
C LEU A 10 0.27 24.56 -2.85
N LYS A 11 -0.92 24.08 -3.22
CA LYS A 11 -2.06 24.00 -2.30
C LYS A 11 -1.83 22.85 -1.34
N THR A 12 -2.21 23.04 -0.09
CA THR A 12 -2.23 21.95 0.90
C THR A 12 -3.53 21.18 0.76
N TYR A 13 -3.47 19.85 0.69
CA TYR A 13 -4.63 18.97 0.62
C TYR A 13 -4.65 18.00 1.80
N LYS A 14 -5.84 17.58 2.22
CA LYS A 14 -6.04 16.48 3.17
C LYS A 14 -6.27 15.15 2.44
N LEU A 15 -5.98 14.01 3.08
CA LEU A 15 -6.29 12.69 2.50
C LEU A 15 -7.77 12.54 2.17
N ALA A 16 -8.64 13.10 3.03
CA ALA A 16 -10.08 13.10 2.79
C ALA A 16 -10.46 13.87 1.51
N GLU A 17 -9.76 14.97 1.20
CA GLU A 17 -10.00 15.73 -0.04
C GLU A 17 -9.47 14.99 -1.27
N VAL A 18 -8.31 14.36 -1.15
CA VAL A 18 -7.73 13.53 -2.23
C VAL A 18 -8.68 12.37 -2.56
N ALA A 19 -9.21 11.69 -1.54
CA ALA A 19 -10.21 10.63 -1.71
C ALA A 19 -11.55 11.13 -2.26
N ALA A 20 -11.98 12.35 -1.88
CA ALA A 20 -13.20 12.95 -2.41
C ALA A 20 -13.06 13.29 -3.90
N LYS A 21 -11.95 13.92 -4.30
CA LYS A 21 -11.68 14.24 -5.70
C LYS A 21 -11.58 13.00 -6.59
N ASN A 22 -11.05 11.90 -6.05
CA ASN A 22 -11.05 10.62 -6.77
C ASN A 22 -12.47 10.13 -7.11
N LYS A 23 -13.46 10.40 -6.25
CA LYS A 23 -14.87 10.07 -6.52
C LYS A 23 -15.53 11.00 -7.55
N GLU A 24 -14.99 12.20 -7.73
CA GLU A 24 -15.46 13.17 -8.73
C GLU A 24 -14.94 12.84 -10.14
N GLY A 25 -14.15 11.77 -10.29
CA GLY A 25 -13.55 11.33 -11.56
C GLY A 25 -12.16 11.92 -11.82
N ALA A 26 -11.56 12.60 -10.85
CA ALA A 26 -10.19 13.09 -10.94
C ALA A 26 -9.22 12.09 -10.31
N CYS A 27 -8.28 11.52 -11.06
CA CYS A 27 -7.29 10.60 -10.51
C CYS A 27 -6.18 11.39 -9.81
N ILE A 28 -6.24 11.41 -8.48
CA ILE A 28 -5.26 12.12 -7.64
C ILE A 28 -4.56 11.13 -6.74
N VAL A 29 -3.24 11.17 -6.73
CA VAL A 29 -2.40 10.27 -5.93
C VAL A 29 -1.43 11.07 -5.08
N VAL A 30 -1.03 10.49 -3.95
CA VAL A 30 -0.03 11.10 -3.06
C VAL A 30 1.24 10.27 -3.13
N ILE A 31 2.36 10.89 -3.52
CA ILE A 31 3.66 10.22 -3.62
C ILE A 31 4.70 11.10 -2.91
N HIS A 32 5.42 10.55 -1.93
CA HIS A 32 6.39 11.31 -1.11
C HIS A 32 5.81 12.64 -0.57
N ASP A 33 4.61 12.57 0.04
CA ASP A 33 3.90 13.73 0.64
C ASP A 33 3.47 14.83 -0.34
N LEU A 34 3.66 14.61 -1.64
CA LEU A 34 3.24 15.50 -2.71
C LEU A 34 2.00 14.95 -3.39
N VAL A 35 1.09 15.85 -3.77
CA VAL A 35 -0.20 15.52 -4.38
C VAL A 35 -0.09 15.74 -5.88
N TYR A 36 -0.36 14.69 -6.64
CA TYR A 36 -0.27 14.68 -8.10
C TYR A 36 -1.65 14.49 -8.71
N ASP A 37 -1.97 15.30 -9.71
CA ASP A 37 -3.17 15.14 -10.52
C ASP A 37 -2.83 14.43 -11.83
N LEU A 38 -3.13 13.13 -11.88
CA LEU A 38 -2.87 12.26 -13.01
C LEU A 38 -4.11 12.06 -13.88
N THR A 39 -5.17 12.84 -13.69
CA THR A 39 -6.43 12.70 -14.44
C THR A 39 -6.22 12.74 -15.95
N LYS A 40 -5.29 13.58 -16.42
CA LYS A 40 -4.94 13.70 -17.85
C LYS A 40 -3.91 12.68 -18.32
N PHE A 41 -3.28 11.97 -17.39
CA PHE A 41 -2.20 11.02 -17.64
C PHE A 41 -2.67 9.56 -17.56
N LEU A 42 -3.95 9.32 -17.24
CA LEU A 42 -4.53 7.98 -17.15
C LEU A 42 -4.27 7.13 -18.40
N GLU A 43 -4.61 7.67 -19.58
CA GLU A 43 -4.48 6.97 -20.87
C GLU A 43 -3.04 6.95 -21.40
N GLU A 44 -2.22 7.90 -20.96
CA GLU A 44 -0.81 8.03 -21.37
C GLU A 44 0.14 7.18 -20.51
N HIS A 45 -0.37 6.60 -19.42
CA HIS A 45 0.42 5.80 -18.51
C HIS A 45 0.76 4.43 -19.13
N PRO A 46 2.05 4.11 -19.35
CA PRO A 46 2.46 2.85 -20.01
C PRO A 46 2.08 1.59 -19.22
N GLY A 47 1.80 1.72 -17.91
CA GLY A 47 1.29 0.63 -17.06
C GLY A 47 -0.24 0.48 -17.07
N GLY A 48 -0.96 1.32 -17.82
CA GLY A 48 -2.42 1.36 -17.88
C GLY A 48 -3.07 2.26 -16.83
N GLU A 49 -4.32 2.65 -17.07
CA GLU A 49 -5.09 3.51 -16.16
C GLU A 49 -5.56 2.77 -14.90
N GLU A 50 -5.77 1.45 -14.96
CA GLU A 50 -6.31 0.65 -13.85
C GLU A 50 -5.44 0.77 -12.59
N VAL A 51 -4.12 0.66 -12.74
CA VAL A 51 -3.19 0.77 -11.60
C VAL A 51 -3.18 2.17 -10.99
N LEU A 52 -3.46 3.21 -11.77
CA LEU A 52 -3.59 4.58 -11.26
C LEU A 52 -4.91 4.77 -10.53
N LEU A 53 -6.01 4.19 -11.03
CA LEU A 53 -7.33 4.25 -10.41
C LEU A 53 -7.40 3.45 -9.10
N GLU A 54 -6.73 2.30 -9.02
CA GLU A 54 -6.63 1.50 -7.78
C GLU A 54 -5.95 2.26 -6.63
N GLN A 55 -4.92 3.04 -6.99
CA GLN A 55 -4.16 3.91 -6.09
C GLN A 55 -4.76 5.32 -5.97
N GLY A 56 -5.76 5.65 -6.79
CA GLY A 56 -6.47 6.92 -6.78
C GLY A 56 -7.08 7.21 -5.41
N GLY A 57 -6.87 8.43 -4.94
CA GLY A 57 -7.37 8.88 -3.64
C GLY A 57 -6.53 8.42 -2.44
N LYS A 58 -5.37 7.78 -2.65
CA LYS A 58 -4.52 7.20 -1.60
C LYS A 58 -3.05 7.61 -1.74
N ILE A 59 -2.26 7.19 -0.75
CA ILE A 59 -0.80 7.28 -0.78
C ILE A 59 -0.28 6.10 -1.60
N ALA A 60 0.35 6.41 -2.72
CA ALA A 60 0.86 5.46 -3.70
C ALA A 60 2.40 5.38 -3.68
N THR A 61 3.06 5.98 -2.68
CA THR A 61 4.54 6.01 -2.57
C THR A 61 5.14 4.61 -2.68
N GLU A 62 4.65 3.64 -1.90
CA GLU A 62 5.17 2.27 -1.94
C GLU A 62 4.98 1.62 -3.31
N ALA A 63 3.79 1.76 -3.91
CA ALA A 63 3.51 1.23 -5.24
C ALA A 63 4.39 1.87 -6.33
N PHE A 64 4.67 3.17 -6.20
CA PHE A 64 5.52 3.90 -7.13
C PHE A 64 6.99 3.47 -7.03
N GLU A 65 7.49 3.24 -5.82
CA GLU A 65 8.86 2.79 -5.56
C GLU A 65 9.07 1.32 -5.93
N ASP A 66 8.10 0.45 -5.66
CA ASP A 66 8.16 -0.99 -5.98
C ASP A 66 8.28 -1.24 -7.49
N VAL A 67 7.56 -0.47 -8.31
CA VAL A 67 7.64 -0.55 -9.77
C VAL A 67 9.01 -0.11 -10.31
N GLY A 68 9.70 0.81 -9.62
CA GLY A 68 11.03 1.25 -10.02
C GLY A 68 11.05 2.16 -11.27
N HIS A 69 10.22 3.21 -11.28
CA HIS A 69 10.18 4.18 -12.39
C HIS A 69 11.53 4.85 -12.67
N SER A 70 11.89 4.96 -13.95
CA SER A 70 13.07 5.66 -14.47
C SER A 70 13.14 7.12 -14.04
N THR A 71 14.35 7.70 -14.02
CA THR A 71 14.56 9.11 -13.67
C THR A 71 13.76 10.08 -14.54
N ASP A 72 13.59 9.77 -15.83
CA ASP A 72 12.80 10.57 -16.76
C ASP A 72 11.31 10.59 -16.37
N ALA A 73 10.73 9.43 -16.04
CA ALA A 73 9.35 9.34 -15.54
C ALA A 73 9.16 10.12 -14.23
N ARG A 74 10.17 10.08 -13.34
CA ARG A 74 10.21 10.87 -12.11
C ARG A 74 10.36 12.38 -12.34
N ASP A 75 10.86 12.80 -13.50
CA ASP A 75 10.91 14.21 -13.86
C ASP A 75 9.58 14.64 -14.48
N LEU A 76 9.01 13.80 -15.34
CA LEU A 76 7.69 14.02 -15.95
C LEU A 76 6.60 14.16 -14.89
N MET A 77 6.61 13.32 -13.85
CA MET A 77 5.61 13.41 -12.76
C MET A 77 5.61 14.77 -12.04
N LYS A 78 6.76 15.46 -11.97
CA LYS A 78 6.86 16.77 -11.29
C LYS A 78 5.98 17.82 -11.94
N ASN A 79 5.72 17.69 -13.23
CA ASN A 79 4.82 18.58 -13.98
C ASN A 79 3.35 18.44 -13.56
N TYR A 80 2.99 17.34 -12.90
CA TYR A 80 1.63 17.04 -12.43
C TYR A 80 1.42 17.34 -10.94
N ILE A 81 2.40 17.97 -10.27
CA ILE A 81 2.26 18.37 -8.87
C ILE A 81 1.22 19.49 -8.77
N VAL A 82 0.16 19.24 -8.00
CA VAL A 82 -0.88 20.23 -7.70
C VAL A 82 -0.79 20.78 -6.28
N GLY A 83 -0.01 20.12 -5.43
CA GLY A 83 0.08 20.49 -4.02
C GLY A 83 0.89 19.53 -3.16
N GLU A 84 0.76 19.73 -1.86
CA GLU A 84 1.36 18.89 -0.83
C GLU A 84 0.30 18.46 0.18
N ILE A 85 0.51 17.32 0.83
CA ILE A 85 -0.41 16.85 1.87
C ILE A 85 -0.27 17.72 3.14
N CYS A 86 -1.33 17.86 3.94
CA CYS A 86 -1.27 18.56 5.24
C CYS A 86 -0.21 17.95 6.16
N GLU A 87 0.56 18.79 6.85
CA GLU A 87 1.67 18.38 7.74
C GLU A 87 1.21 17.48 8.90
N GLU A 88 -0.03 17.66 9.39
CA GLU A 88 -0.67 16.75 10.36
C GLU A 88 -0.83 15.31 9.83
N GLU A 89 -0.87 15.12 8.52
CA GLU A 89 -0.97 13.80 7.89
C GLU A 89 0.36 13.31 7.31
N LYS A 90 1.32 14.21 7.02
CA LYS A 90 2.70 13.87 6.61
C LYS A 90 3.40 12.94 7.60
N GLN A 91 3.05 13.03 8.89
CA GLN A 91 3.71 12.29 9.98
C GLN A 91 2.90 11.13 10.55
N LYS A 92 1.86 10.64 9.85
CA LYS A 92 1.11 9.46 10.30
C LYS A 92 1.37 8.20 9.46
N THR A 93 2.27 8.29 8.48
CA THR A 93 2.73 7.13 7.69
C THR A 93 3.99 6.49 8.27
N GLU A 94 4.71 7.15 9.17
CA GLU A 94 5.65 6.47 10.05
C GLU A 94 4.96 6.21 11.39
N GLU A 95 4.80 4.93 11.72
CA GLU A 95 4.14 4.44 12.93
C GLU A 95 2.61 4.67 13.01
N LYS A 96 1.85 3.83 12.30
CA LYS A 96 0.87 3.08 13.08
C LYS A 96 1.72 2.10 13.92
N PRO A 97 2.02 2.31 15.22
CA PRO A 97 2.06 1.12 16.05
C PRO A 97 0.71 0.49 15.76
N LEU A 98 0.70 -0.79 15.38
CA LEU A 98 -0.51 -1.59 15.37
C LEU A 98 -1.22 -1.28 16.68
N ARG A 99 -2.20 -0.36 16.64
CA ARG A 99 -3.16 -0.18 17.70
C ARG A 99 -3.95 -1.45 17.57
N TRP A 100 -3.46 -2.47 18.29
CA TRP A 100 -4.19 -3.64 18.69
C TRP A 100 -5.44 -3.08 19.36
N THR A 101 -6.45 -2.76 18.54
CA THR A 101 -7.80 -2.72 19.05
C THR A 101 -7.97 -4.10 19.62
N LYS A 102 -8.26 -4.12 20.92
CA LYS A 102 -8.51 -5.29 21.72
C LYS A 102 -9.89 -5.83 21.29
N ASP A 103 -10.01 -6.13 20.01
CA ASP A 103 -11.10 -6.89 19.44
C ASP A 103 -10.52 -8.30 19.25
N PRO A 104 -11.19 -9.36 19.74
CA PRO A 104 -10.75 -10.71 19.45
C PRO A 104 -10.76 -10.90 17.92
N VAL A 105 -9.56 -11.05 17.34
CA VAL A 105 -9.38 -11.41 15.93
C VAL A 105 -10.20 -12.67 15.66
N PRO A 106 -11.06 -12.69 14.62
CA PRO A 106 -11.78 -13.90 14.25
C PRO A 106 -10.76 -14.98 13.87
N GLU A 107 -10.76 -16.04 14.67
CA GLU A 107 -10.00 -17.26 14.53
C GLU A 107 -10.33 -17.95 13.20
N SER A 108 -9.51 -17.78 12.15
CA SER A 108 -9.52 -18.63 10.94
C SER A 108 -8.35 -18.30 10.01
N SER A 109 -7.38 -19.22 9.90
CA SER A 109 -6.39 -19.37 8.78
C SER A 109 -4.99 -19.87 9.19
N TRP A 110 -4.85 -20.50 10.35
CA TRP A 110 -3.60 -21.23 10.71
C TRP A 110 -3.87 -22.57 11.41
N LYS A 111 -5.03 -22.73 12.07
CA LYS A 111 -5.49 -24.02 12.60
C LYS A 111 -5.76 -25.07 11.52
N GLN A 112 -5.87 -24.69 10.25
CA GLN A 112 -6.21 -25.58 9.14
C GLN A 112 -5.03 -26.39 8.54
N TRP A 113 -3.79 -26.13 8.99
CA TRP A 113 -2.61 -26.93 8.61
C TRP A 113 -2.01 -27.72 9.78
N ILE A 114 -2.46 -27.48 11.01
CA ILE A 114 -1.92 -28.15 12.21
C ILE A 114 -2.63 -29.49 12.48
N LEU A 115 -3.89 -29.65 12.05
CA LEU A 115 -4.64 -30.90 12.23
C LEU A 115 -4.06 -32.12 11.45
N PRO A 116 -3.69 -32.03 10.16
CA PRO A 116 -3.17 -33.20 9.44
C PRO A 116 -1.73 -33.60 9.86
N MET A 117 -0.90 -32.65 10.30
CA MET A 117 0.47 -32.95 10.77
C MET A 117 0.49 -33.70 12.12
N GLY A 118 -0.45 -33.41 13.02
CA GLY A 118 -0.53 -34.08 14.32
C GLY A 118 -0.87 -35.58 14.23
N VAL A 119 -1.76 -35.96 13.30
CA VAL A 119 -2.18 -37.36 13.11
C VAL A 119 -1.03 -38.22 12.55
N ALA A 120 -0.18 -37.67 11.68
CA ALA A 120 0.94 -38.39 11.09
C ALA A 120 2.02 -38.76 12.12
N VAL A 121 2.29 -37.88 13.09
CA VAL A 121 3.28 -38.13 14.16
C VAL A 121 2.79 -39.20 15.14
N VAL A 122 1.52 -39.14 15.56
CA VAL A 122 0.94 -40.12 16.47
C VAL A 122 0.83 -41.50 15.80
N GLY A 123 0.40 -41.55 14.54
CA GLY A 123 0.32 -42.80 13.77
C GLY A 123 1.69 -43.47 13.60
N SER A 124 2.74 -42.68 13.33
CA SER A 124 4.10 -43.20 13.18
C SER A 124 4.67 -43.78 14.48
N ALA A 125 4.37 -43.16 15.63
CA ALA A 125 4.80 -43.65 16.94
C ALA A 125 4.06 -44.95 17.33
N LEU A 126 2.75 -45.03 17.10
CA LEU A 126 1.96 -46.23 17.37
C LEU A 126 2.36 -47.40 16.45
N PHE A 127 2.66 -47.13 15.19
CA PHE A 127 3.13 -48.16 14.25
C PHE A 127 4.53 -48.69 14.62
N ARG A 128 5.42 -47.82 15.12
CA ARG A 128 6.74 -48.21 15.66
C ARG A 128 6.61 -49.09 16.90
N LEU A 129 5.67 -48.77 17.80
CA LEU A 129 5.42 -49.58 19.01
C LEU A 129 4.79 -50.93 18.67
N TYR A 130 3.82 -50.94 17.74
CA TYR A 130 3.18 -52.17 17.28
C TYR A 130 4.19 -53.14 16.61
N LEU A 131 5.14 -52.62 15.83
CA LEU A 131 6.22 -53.44 15.26
C LEU A 131 7.20 -53.95 16.34
N SER A 132 7.34 -53.25 17.46
CA SER A 132 8.20 -53.66 18.57
C SER A 132 7.59 -54.75 19.46
N GLU A 133 6.27 -54.92 19.46
CA GLU A 133 5.58 -55.95 20.27
C GLU A 133 5.43 -57.31 19.55
N ARG A 134 5.70 -57.39 18.24
CA ARG A 134 5.62 -58.64 17.45
C ARG A 134 6.96 -59.15 16.92
N GLY A 135 8.08 -58.54 17.34
CA GLY A 135 9.44 -58.97 17.02
C GLY A 135 10.03 -59.88 18.08
#